data_AF-A0A8L2Q4X8-F1
#
_entry.id   AF-A0A8L2Q4X8-F1
#
_cell.length_a   1.000
_cell.length_b   1.000
_cell.length_c   1.000
_cell.angle_alpha   90.00
_cell.angle_beta   90.00
_cell.angle_gamma   90.00
#
_symmetry.space_group_name_H-M   'P 1'
#
loop_
_entity.id
_entity.type
_entity.pdbx_description
1 polymer ?
#
loop_
_entity_poly.entity_id
_entity_poly.type
_entity_poly.pdbx_seq_one_letter_code
_entity_poly.pdbx_strand_id
1 'polypeptide(L)'
;MVTRRALHFVFKVGNRFQTVHFFRDVLGMQVLRHEEFEEGCKAACNGPYDGKWSKTMVGFGPEDDHFVAELTYNYGIGDYKLGNDFMGLTLASSQAVSNARRLEWPLSKVAEGVFETEAPGGYKFYLQDRSPSQSDPVLKVTLAVSDLQKSLNYWSNLLGMKIYEQDEEKKWALLGYADDQCKLELQGIQGAVDHSAAFGRIAFSCPQKELPDLEDLMKRESQSILTPLVSLDTPGKATVQVVILADPDGHEICFVGDEAFRELSKMDPKGSKLLDDQTKVTSGLLQEINQRLRVNGRRVNDEWHLQLRSSLLSGWHLSALINAPPTWLCLA
;
A
#
# COMPACT_ATOMS: atom_id res chain seq x y z
N MET A 1 -0.38 29.93 5.31
CA MET A 1 0.36 28.92 4.51
C MET A 1 -0.48 27.66 4.54
N VAL A 2 -0.62 26.99 3.39
CA VAL A 2 -1.35 25.73 3.27
C VAL A 2 -0.56 24.67 4.05
N THR A 3 -1.13 24.12 5.12
CA THR A 3 -0.46 23.12 5.95
C THR A 3 -0.79 21.72 5.43
N ARG A 4 0.15 21.10 4.70
CA ARG A 4 -0.02 19.75 4.14
C ARG A 4 0.94 18.74 4.76
N ARG A 5 0.51 17.48 4.83
CA ARG A 5 1.31 16.42 5.44
C ARG A 5 1.25 15.12 4.65
N ALA A 6 2.40 14.54 4.34
CA ALA A 6 2.50 13.19 3.77
C ALA A 6 2.09 12.14 4.81
N LEU A 7 1.20 11.22 4.44
CA LEU A 7 0.59 10.27 5.37
C LEU A 7 1.07 8.84 5.13
N HIS A 8 0.84 8.32 3.93
CA HIS A 8 1.12 6.93 3.63
C HIS A 8 1.16 6.65 2.14
N PHE A 9 1.69 5.47 1.81
CA PHE A 9 1.53 4.85 0.50
C PHE A 9 0.70 3.57 0.63
N VAL A 10 -0.27 3.39 -0.27
CA VAL A 10 -1.15 2.22 -0.32
C VAL A 10 -0.52 1.13 -1.18
N PHE A 11 -0.40 -0.07 -0.63
CA PHE A 11 0.07 -1.27 -1.32
C PHE A 11 -1.04 -2.32 -1.40
N LYS A 12 -1.25 -2.89 -2.58
CA LYS A 12 -2.13 -4.06 -2.75
C LYS A 12 -1.36 -5.33 -2.40
N VAL A 13 -1.93 -6.15 -1.52
CA VAL A 13 -1.26 -7.32 -0.95
C VAL A 13 -2.01 -8.58 -1.35
N GLY A 14 -1.30 -9.51 -1.99
CA GLY A 14 -1.85 -10.84 -2.29
C GLY A 14 -1.60 -11.88 -1.18
N ASN A 15 -0.44 -11.80 -0.51
CA ASN A 15 -0.05 -12.74 0.55
C ASN A 15 0.20 -12.02 1.89
N ARG A 16 -0.86 -11.92 2.72
CA ARG A 16 -0.78 -11.27 4.04
C ARG A 16 0.31 -11.84 4.95
N PHE A 17 0.53 -13.16 4.95
CA PHE A 17 1.51 -13.78 5.86
C PHE A 17 2.94 -13.33 5.53
N GLN A 18 3.31 -13.41 4.26
CA GLN A 18 4.64 -12.97 3.83
C GLN A 18 4.79 -11.46 3.97
N THR A 19 3.73 -10.70 3.70
CA THR A 19 3.77 -9.24 3.84
C THR A 19 3.96 -8.83 5.29
N VAL A 20 3.22 -9.42 6.23
CA VAL A 20 3.42 -9.15 7.67
C VAL A 20 4.82 -9.54 8.12
N HIS A 21 5.34 -10.68 7.66
CA HIS A 21 6.71 -11.09 7.97
C HIS A 21 7.74 -10.06 7.47
N PHE A 22 7.58 -9.55 6.24
CA PHE A 22 8.44 -8.51 5.69
C PHE A 22 8.36 -7.22 6.52
N PHE A 23 7.16 -6.64 6.68
CA PHE A 23 7.02 -5.35 7.36
C PHE A 23 7.41 -5.42 8.84
N ARG A 24 7.03 -6.48 9.57
CA ARG A 24 7.32 -6.61 11.00
C ARG A 24 8.72 -7.12 11.28
N ASP A 25 9.12 -8.23 10.66
CA ASP A 25 10.30 -8.97 11.09
C ASP A 25 11.55 -8.57 10.29
N VAL A 26 11.39 -8.22 9.00
CA VAL A 26 12.49 -7.69 8.17
C VAL A 26 12.66 -6.19 8.45
N LEU A 27 11.65 -5.37 8.18
CA LEU A 27 11.78 -3.91 8.31
C LEU A 27 11.77 -3.42 9.76
N GLY A 28 11.14 -4.16 10.68
CA GLY A 28 11.00 -3.74 12.07
C GLY A 28 9.83 -2.76 12.32
N MET A 29 8.87 -2.67 11.40
CA MET A 29 7.66 -1.87 11.57
C MET A 29 6.66 -2.55 12.51
N GLN A 30 5.69 -1.78 12.98
CA GLN A 30 4.61 -2.23 13.86
C GLN A 30 3.26 -2.06 13.17
N VAL A 31 2.31 -2.93 13.50
CA VAL A 31 0.90 -2.73 13.13
C VAL A 31 0.34 -1.61 13.99
N LEU A 32 -0.11 -0.54 13.33
CA LEU A 32 -0.64 0.66 13.99
C LEU A 32 -2.14 0.54 14.18
N ARG A 33 -2.86 0.04 13.17
CA ARG A 33 -4.29 -0.27 13.23
C ARG A 33 -4.65 -1.25 12.12
N HIS A 34 -5.74 -1.98 12.32
CA HIS A 34 -6.26 -2.96 11.38
C HIS A 34 -7.78 -2.85 11.33
N GLU A 35 -8.34 -2.79 10.12
CA GLU A 35 -9.78 -2.72 9.88
C GLU A 35 -10.22 -3.77 8.86
N GLU A 36 -11.42 -4.30 9.07
CA GLU A 36 -12.11 -5.23 8.16
C GLU A 36 -13.36 -4.55 7.61
N PHE A 37 -13.58 -4.72 6.30
CA PHE A 37 -14.69 -4.11 5.57
C PHE A 37 -15.42 -5.19 4.79
N GLU A 38 -16.75 -5.25 4.92
CA GLU A 38 -17.58 -6.27 4.25
C GLU A 38 -17.88 -5.92 2.78
N GLU A 39 -17.75 -4.65 2.40
CA GLU A 39 -18.08 -4.14 1.07
C GLU A 39 -16.94 -3.27 0.50
N GLY A 40 -16.90 -3.14 -0.83
CA GLY A 40 -15.95 -2.29 -1.54
C GLY A 40 -16.03 -0.82 -1.12
N CYS A 41 -14.92 -0.10 -1.27
CA CYS A 41 -14.85 1.30 -0.81
C CYS A 41 -15.43 2.28 -1.85
N LYS A 42 -16.24 3.24 -1.39
CA LYS A 42 -16.85 4.29 -2.24
C LYS A 42 -15.82 5.15 -3.01
N ALA A 43 -14.59 5.29 -2.51
CA ALA A 43 -13.49 6.01 -3.16
C ALA A 43 -12.44 5.07 -3.79
N ALA A 44 -12.85 3.82 -4.08
CA ALA A 44 -12.00 2.78 -4.65
C ALA A 44 -10.67 2.61 -3.90
N CYS A 45 -10.65 2.80 -2.57
CA CYS A 45 -9.45 2.66 -1.76
C CYS A 45 -8.83 1.26 -1.85
N ASN A 46 -9.66 0.24 -2.12
CA ASN A 46 -9.23 -1.12 -2.32
C ASN A 46 -9.02 -1.51 -3.80
N GLY A 47 -9.19 -0.56 -4.73
CA GLY A 47 -9.20 -0.78 -6.18
C GLY A 47 -10.61 -1.06 -6.72
N PRO A 48 -10.73 -1.61 -7.94
CA PRO A 48 -12.01 -1.84 -8.62
C PRO A 48 -12.73 -3.12 -8.14
N TYR A 49 -12.63 -3.47 -6.85
CA TYR A 49 -13.12 -4.75 -6.32
C TYR A 49 -14.28 -4.56 -5.34
N ASP A 50 -15.37 -5.31 -5.56
CA ASP A 50 -16.64 -5.17 -4.82
C ASP A 50 -16.80 -6.18 -3.66
N GLY A 51 -15.70 -6.70 -3.13
CA GLY A 51 -15.71 -7.76 -2.10
C GLY A 51 -15.25 -7.30 -0.73
N LYS A 52 -15.24 -8.26 0.20
CA LYS A 52 -14.60 -8.09 1.51
C LYS A 52 -13.13 -7.73 1.34
N TRP A 53 -12.65 -6.79 2.14
CA TRP A 53 -11.25 -6.39 2.15
C TRP A 53 -10.84 -5.96 3.55
N SER A 54 -9.53 -5.92 3.77
CA SER A 54 -8.95 -5.43 5.03
C SER A 54 -7.92 -4.35 4.74
N LYS A 55 -7.78 -3.44 5.68
CA LYS A 55 -6.79 -2.38 5.71
C LYS A 55 -5.91 -2.57 6.93
N THR A 56 -4.59 -2.55 6.73
CA THR A 56 -3.64 -2.61 7.84
C THR A 56 -2.62 -1.51 7.67
N MET A 57 -2.54 -0.61 8.65
CA MET A 57 -1.50 0.42 8.67
C MET A 57 -0.29 -0.11 9.40
N VAL A 58 0.88 -0.01 8.77
CA VAL A 58 2.15 -0.45 9.36
C VAL A 58 3.21 0.63 9.21
N GLY A 59 3.97 0.91 10.26
CA GLY A 59 4.98 1.96 10.27
C GLY A 59 5.92 1.89 11.47
N PHE A 60 6.83 2.85 11.57
CA PHE A 60 7.79 2.93 12.70
C PHE A 60 7.23 3.69 13.91
N GLY A 61 6.09 4.36 13.76
CA GLY A 61 5.44 5.11 14.82
C GLY A 61 4.03 5.57 14.42
N PRO A 62 3.37 6.40 15.26
CA PRO A 62 2.02 6.88 15.03
C PRO A 62 1.84 7.61 13.68
N GLU A 63 0.67 7.49 13.08
CA GLU A 63 0.32 8.14 11.80
C GLU A 63 0.25 9.68 11.89
N ASP A 64 0.34 10.27 13.09
CA ASP A 64 0.34 11.72 13.29
C ASP A 64 1.63 12.40 12.84
N ASP A 65 2.75 11.68 12.96
CA ASP A 65 4.12 12.17 12.76
C ASP A 65 5.00 11.23 11.92
N HIS A 66 4.48 10.07 11.49
CA HIS A 66 5.19 9.13 10.61
C HIS A 66 4.48 8.95 9.26
N PHE A 67 5.27 8.73 8.22
CA PHE A 67 4.81 8.19 6.95
C PHE A 67 4.76 6.66 7.05
N VAL A 68 3.59 6.08 6.73
CA VAL A 68 3.34 4.66 6.96
C VAL A 68 2.96 3.94 5.66
N ALA A 69 2.90 2.61 5.70
CA ALA A 69 2.35 1.80 4.62
C ALA A 69 0.90 1.40 4.95
N GLU A 70 -0.01 1.66 4.02
CA GLU A 70 -1.37 1.12 4.06
C GLU A 70 -1.39 -0.18 3.25
N LEU A 71 -1.63 -1.30 3.92
CA LEU A 71 -1.71 -2.61 3.29
C LEU A 71 -3.18 -2.97 3.01
N THR A 72 -3.53 -3.02 1.75
CA THR A 72 -4.88 -3.40 1.29
C THR A 72 -4.87 -4.85 0.83
N TYR A 73 -5.59 -5.70 1.55
CA TYR A 73 -5.83 -7.08 1.16
C TYR A 73 -7.29 -7.27 0.75
N ASN A 74 -7.51 -7.64 -0.51
CA ASN A 74 -8.84 -8.00 -1.01
C ASN A 74 -9.00 -9.52 -0.89
N TYR A 75 -10.05 -9.97 -0.19
CA TYR A 75 -10.35 -11.39 -0.09
C TYR A 75 -10.69 -11.92 -1.49
N GLY A 76 -10.09 -13.04 -1.90
CA GLY A 76 -10.24 -13.52 -3.28
C GLY A 76 -9.14 -13.11 -4.24
N ILE A 77 -8.16 -12.32 -3.82
CA ILE A 77 -7.13 -11.83 -4.75
C ILE A 77 -5.75 -12.15 -4.19
N GLY A 78 -5.08 -13.13 -4.82
CA GLY A 78 -3.80 -13.65 -4.36
C GLY A 78 -2.58 -13.02 -5.05
N ASP A 79 -2.78 -12.27 -6.13
CA ASP A 79 -1.71 -11.67 -6.93
C ASP A 79 -2.18 -10.38 -7.62
N TYR A 80 -1.25 -9.46 -7.80
CA TYR A 80 -1.45 -8.21 -8.55
C TYR A 80 -0.26 -8.02 -9.48
N LYS A 81 -0.52 -7.88 -10.78
CA LYS A 81 0.53 -7.58 -11.75
C LYS A 81 1.14 -6.21 -11.45
N LEU A 82 2.42 -6.20 -11.10
CA LEU A 82 3.21 -4.98 -10.88
C LEU A 82 3.53 -4.30 -12.21
N GLY A 83 3.39 -2.97 -12.20
CA GLY A 83 3.75 -2.10 -13.30
C GLY A 83 5.19 -1.60 -13.22
N ASN A 84 5.48 -0.45 -13.84
CA ASN A 84 6.75 0.28 -13.71
C ASN A 84 6.56 1.65 -13.03
N ASP A 85 5.38 1.92 -12.49
CA ASP A 85 4.94 3.19 -11.92
C ASP A 85 5.56 3.46 -10.54
N PHE A 86 5.52 2.48 -9.64
CA PHE A 86 6.18 2.53 -8.33
C PHE A 86 7.63 2.06 -8.44
N MET A 87 8.58 2.95 -8.18
CA MET A 87 10.01 2.65 -8.30
C MET A 87 10.66 2.27 -6.96
N GLY A 88 10.06 2.63 -5.83
CA GLY A 88 10.45 2.11 -4.53
C GLY A 88 10.14 3.03 -3.36
N LEU A 89 10.26 2.46 -2.15
CA LEU A 89 10.22 3.21 -0.89
C LEU A 89 11.60 3.14 -0.24
N THR A 90 12.19 4.30 0.07
CA THR A 90 13.50 4.38 0.72
C THR A 90 13.35 4.65 2.21
N LEU A 91 14.06 3.90 3.05
CA LEU A 91 14.12 4.10 4.49
C LEU A 91 15.54 3.93 5.03
N ALA A 92 15.84 4.55 6.17
CA ALA A 92 17.12 4.45 6.85
C ALA A 92 17.02 3.57 8.10
N SER A 93 17.57 2.35 8.02
CA SER A 93 17.58 1.43 9.16
C SER A 93 18.65 0.34 9.00
N SER A 94 19.76 0.50 9.73
CA SER A 94 20.76 -0.57 9.90
C SER A 94 20.17 -1.84 10.54
N GLN A 95 19.13 -1.69 11.36
CA GLN A 95 18.42 -2.81 11.95
C GLN A 95 17.66 -3.61 10.89
N ALA A 96 17.01 -2.94 9.92
CA ALA A 96 16.31 -3.62 8.82
C ALA A 96 17.30 -4.39 7.93
N VAL A 97 18.45 -3.80 7.62
CA VAL A 97 19.54 -4.48 6.89
C VAL A 97 20.02 -5.72 7.65
N SER A 98 20.25 -5.58 8.96
CA SER A 98 20.69 -6.69 9.82
C SER A 98 19.63 -7.79 9.93
N ASN A 99 18.36 -7.43 10.05
CA ASN A 99 17.23 -8.34 10.07
C ASN A 99 17.11 -9.11 8.76
N ALA A 100 17.18 -8.43 7.62
CA ALA A 100 17.13 -9.06 6.30
C ALA A 100 18.22 -10.13 6.16
N ARG A 101 19.48 -9.79 6.51
CA ARG A 101 20.60 -10.75 6.49
C ARG A 101 20.36 -11.94 7.42
N ARG A 102 19.90 -11.69 8.66
CA ARG A 102 19.63 -12.74 9.66
C ARG A 102 18.49 -13.67 9.25
N LEU A 103 17.48 -13.14 8.58
CA LEU A 103 16.30 -13.88 8.10
C LEU A 103 16.52 -14.48 6.70
N GLU A 104 17.70 -14.29 6.11
CA GLU A 104 18.01 -14.67 4.73
C GLU A 104 17.01 -14.08 3.70
N TRP A 105 16.45 -12.91 4.01
CA TRP A 105 15.58 -12.19 3.09
C TRP A 105 16.42 -11.56 1.96
N PRO A 106 16.03 -11.72 0.68
CA PRO A 106 16.83 -11.24 -0.45
C PRO A 106 17.19 -9.76 -0.31
N LEU A 107 18.49 -9.48 -0.42
CA LEU A 107 19.06 -8.15 -0.19
C LEU A 107 20.29 -7.97 -1.10
N SER A 108 20.28 -6.93 -1.93
CA SER A 108 21.35 -6.64 -2.90
C SER A 108 21.93 -5.25 -2.66
N LYS A 109 23.25 -5.11 -2.59
CA LYS A 109 23.89 -3.78 -2.50
C LYS A 109 23.78 -3.08 -3.85
N VAL A 110 23.12 -1.92 -3.90
CA VAL A 110 22.91 -1.14 -5.14
C VAL A 110 23.72 0.16 -5.17
N ALA A 111 24.10 0.68 -4.00
CA ALA A 111 25.03 1.79 -3.85
C ALA A 111 25.80 1.67 -2.52
N GLU A 112 26.77 2.55 -2.30
CA GLU A 112 27.48 2.57 -1.00
C GLU A 112 26.49 2.85 0.13
N GLY A 113 26.44 1.95 1.13
CA GLY A 113 25.47 2.03 2.23
C GLY A 113 24.00 1.86 1.85
N VAL A 114 23.64 1.46 0.62
CA VAL A 114 22.23 1.28 0.19
C VAL A 114 21.99 -0.12 -0.35
N PHE A 115 20.95 -0.77 0.17
CA PHE A 115 20.56 -2.12 -0.18
C PHE A 115 19.14 -2.16 -0.76
N GLU A 116 18.94 -2.81 -1.89
CA GLU A 116 17.63 -3.09 -2.48
C GLU A 116 17.09 -4.42 -1.92
N THR A 117 15.80 -4.44 -1.61
CA THR A 117 15.02 -5.63 -1.28
C THR A 117 13.61 -5.48 -1.85
N GLU A 118 12.85 -6.56 -1.89
CA GLU A 118 11.48 -6.55 -2.37
C GLU A 118 10.51 -7.03 -1.29
N ALA A 119 9.41 -6.31 -1.13
CA ALA A 119 8.25 -6.82 -0.42
C ALA A 119 7.52 -7.86 -1.29
N PRO A 120 6.71 -8.75 -0.70
CA PRO A 120 5.85 -9.65 -1.48
C PRO A 120 4.96 -8.86 -2.44
N GLY A 121 4.91 -9.30 -3.71
CA GLY A 121 4.32 -8.55 -4.82
C GLY A 121 5.34 -7.81 -5.69
N GLY A 122 6.62 -7.81 -5.32
CA GLY A 122 7.72 -7.22 -6.11
C GLY A 122 7.97 -5.74 -5.83
N TYR A 123 7.31 -5.15 -4.83
CA TYR A 123 7.49 -3.74 -4.49
C TYR A 123 8.90 -3.50 -3.94
N LYS A 124 9.65 -2.59 -4.57
CA LYS A 124 11.02 -2.29 -4.17
C LYS A 124 11.10 -1.47 -2.90
N PHE A 125 12.04 -1.85 -2.04
CA PHE A 125 12.45 -1.10 -0.85
C PHE A 125 13.96 -0.88 -0.87
N TYR A 126 14.37 0.35 -0.56
CA TYR A 126 15.78 0.74 -0.47
C TYR A 126 16.13 1.03 0.99
N LEU A 127 17.00 0.21 1.56
CA LEU A 127 17.44 0.29 2.94
C LEU A 127 18.80 1.01 2.98
N GLN A 128 18.82 2.23 3.52
CA GLN A 128 20.06 2.91 3.87
C GLN A 128 20.59 2.34 5.19
N ASP A 129 21.80 1.79 5.19
CA ASP A 129 22.46 1.17 6.34
C ASP A 129 23.01 2.24 7.29
N ARG A 130 22.08 2.99 7.88
CA ARG A 130 22.31 3.98 8.94
C ARG A 130 21.10 4.02 9.87
N SER A 131 21.30 4.51 11.08
CA SER A 131 20.21 4.72 12.04
C SER A 131 19.98 6.22 12.26
N PRO A 132 18.84 6.79 11.84
CA PRO A 132 18.50 8.17 12.18
C PRO A 132 18.25 8.27 13.69
N SER A 133 18.75 9.35 14.31
CA SER A 133 18.77 9.44 15.77
C SER A 133 17.41 9.75 16.40
N GLN A 134 16.51 10.46 15.71
CA GLN A 134 15.22 10.94 16.27
C GLN A 134 14.12 11.27 15.23
N SER A 135 14.18 10.70 14.02
CA SER A 135 13.19 10.97 12.97
C SER A 135 12.57 9.70 12.43
N ASP A 136 11.43 9.82 11.76
CA ASP A 136 10.85 8.74 10.96
C ASP A 136 11.93 8.12 10.04
N PRO A 137 12.15 6.80 10.10
CA PRO A 137 13.05 6.12 9.20
C PRO A 137 12.65 6.20 7.72
N VAL A 138 11.36 6.39 7.40
CA VAL A 138 10.91 6.49 6.01
C VAL A 138 11.30 7.84 5.42
N LEU A 139 12.07 7.80 4.32
CA LEU A 139 12.66 9.00 3.74
C LEU A 139 11.90 9.49 2.51
N LYS A 140 11.56 8.59 1.60
CA LYS A 140 10.91 8.95 0.33
C LYS A 140 10.16 7.80 -0.32
N VAL A 141 9.18 8.16 -1.14
CA VAL A 141 8.57 7.31 -2.16
C VAL A 141 9.04 7.80 -3.53
N THR A 142 9.44 6.89 -4.41
CA THR A 142 9.89 7.19 -5.77
C THR A 142 8.85 6.70 -6.79
N LEU A 143 8.35 7.61 -7.62
CA LEU A 143 7.40 7.34 -8.70
C LEU A 143 8.02 7.64 -10.06
N ALA A 144 7.72 6.78 -11.04
CA ALA A 144 8.12 7.00 -12.43
C ALA A 144 7.25 8.08 -13.08
N VAL A 145 7.86 8.97 -13.88
CA VAL A 145 7.14 9.98 -14.65
C VAL A 145 7.58 9.97 -16.11
N SER A 146 6.66 10.22 -17.04
CA SER A 146 6.99 10.28 -18.48
C SER A 146 7.54 11.66 -18.90
N ASP A 147 7.13 12.71 -18.20
CA ASP A 147 7.53 14.10 -18.47
C ASP A 147 7.75 14.86 -17.16
N LEU A 148 9.02 14.91 -16.71
CA LEU A 148 9.39 15.53 -15.44
C LEU A 148 8.91 16.99 -15.34
N GLN A 149 8.94 17.76 -16.43
CA GLN A 149 8.56 19.18 -16.36
C GLN A 149 7.05 19.36 -16.13
N LYS A 150 6.22 18.51 -16.75
CA LYS A 150 4.78 18.49 -16.48
C LYS A 150 4.49 18.04 -15.05
N SER A 151 5.15 17.01 -14.57
CA SER A 151 4.97 16.51 -13.21
C SER A 151 5.43 17.56 -12.18
N LEU A 152 6.54 18.26 -12.42
CA LEU A 152 6.98 19.38 -11.58
C LEU A 152 5.95 20.52 -11.56
N ASN A 153 5.37 20.90 -12.70
CA ASN A 153 4.31 21.90 -12.72
C ASN A 153 3.10 21.45 -11.87
N TYR A 154 2.68 20.19 -11.99
CA TYR A 154 1.57 19.65 -11.22
C TYR A 154 1.88 19.61 -9.71
N TRP A 155 2.96 18.94 -9.30
CA TRP A 155 3.28 18.69 -7.90
C TRP A 155 3.79 19.94 -7.16
N SER A 156 4.56 20.80 -7.83
CA SER A 156 5.09 22.04 -7.24
C SER A 156 4.11 23.20 -7.39
N ASN A 157 3.69 23.54 -8.61
CA ASN A 157 2.94 24.78 -8.84
C ASN A 157 1.46 24.66 -8.42
N LEU A 158 0.82 23.51 -8.67
CA LEU A 158 -0.58 23.30 -8.31
C LEU A 158 -0.73 22.75 -6.89
N LEU A 159 0.02 21.70 -6.56
CA LEU A 159 -0.08 21.05 -5.24
C LEU A 159 0.82 21.66 -4.17
N GLY A 160 1.67 22.62 -4.51
CA GLY A 160 2.42 23.44 -3.55
C GLY A 160 3.59 22.73 -2.87
N MET A 161 4.10 21.62 -3.42
CA MET A 161 5.32 21.01 -2.88
C MET A 161 6.55 21.87 -3.18
N LYS A 162 7.47 21.97 -2.23
CA LYS A 162 8.79 22.55 -2.46
C LYS A 162 9.68 21.54 -3.18
N ILE A 163 10.43 21.99 -4.19
CA ILE A 163 11.51 21.24 -4.80
C ILE A 163 12.75 21.36 -3.90
N TYR A 164 13.26 20.23 -3.41
CA TYR A 164 14.45 20.14 -2.56
C TYR A 164 15.71 19.93 -3.38
N GLU A 165 15.64 18.99 -4.32
CA GLU A 165 16.73 18.60 -5.20
C GLU A 165 16.15 18.30 -6.58
N GLN A 166 16.94 18.53 -7.63
CA GLN A 166 16.60 18.12 -8.99
C GLN A 166 17.86 17.97 -9.84
N ASP A 167 17.79 17.10 -10.83
CA ASP A 167 18.86 16.86 -11.79
C ASP A 167 18.20 16.69 -13.16
N GLU A 168 18.40 17.68 -14.04
CA GLU A 168 17.81 17.69 -15.38
C GLU A 168 18.44 16.62 -16.30
N GLU A 169 19.72 16.32 -16.11
CA GLU A 169 20.44 15.33 -16.94
C GLU A 169 19.96 13.91 -16.63
N LYS A 170 19.85 13.60 -15.33
CA LYS A 170 19.32 12.30 -14.85
C LYS A 170 17.79 12.26 -14.77
N LYS A 171 17.14 13.39 -15.08
CA LYS A 171 15.69 13.56 -15.09
C LYS A 171 15.02 13.12 -13.80
N TRP A 172 15.46 13.62 -12.64
CA TRP A 172 14.74 13.37 -11.40
C TRP A 172 14.60 14.63 -10.54
N ALA A 173 13.62 14.62 -9.64
CA ALA A 173 13.43 15.68 -8.65
C ALA A 173 12.89 15.13 -7.33
N LEU A 174 13.28 15.75 -6.23
CA LEU A 174 12.81 15.45 -4.87
C LEU A 174 11.94 16.60 -4.38
N LEU A 175 10.71 16.27 -4.00
CA LEU A 175 9.69 17.22 -3.56
C LEU A 175 9.20 16.89 -2.15
N GLY A 176 8.63 17.88 -1.46
CA GLY A 176 7.95 17.65 -0.20
C GLY A 176 7.31 18.90 0.38
N TYR A 177 6.49 18.71 1.41
CA TYR A 177 5.81 19.82 2.10
C TYR A 177 6.62 20.42 3.25
N ALA A 178 7.45 19.63 3.92
CA ALA A 178 8.31 20.08 5.01
C ALA A 178 9.60 19.26 5.10
N ASP A 179 10.63 19.84 5.73
CA ASP A 179 11.97 19.26 5.81
C ASP A 179 11.95 17.91 6.56
N ASP A 180 11.07 17.76 7.54
CA ASP A 180 10.89 16.62 8.44
C ASP A 180 9.90 15.55 7.95
N GLN A 181 9.22 15.76 6.82
CA GLN A 181 8.29 14.78 6.24
C GLN A 181 8.94 13.87 5.20
N CYS A 182 8.35 12.70 4.98
CA CYS A 182 8.65 11.84 3.83
C CYS A 182 8.54 12.63 2.52
N LYS A 183 9.51 12.44 1.63
CA LYS A 183 9.61 13.14 0.34
C LYS A 183 9.00 12.32 -0.80
N LEU A 184 8.64 13.00 -1.87
CA LEU A 184 8.26 12.38 -3.14
C LEU A 184 9.40 12.57 -4.12
N GLU A 185 9.99 11.50 -4.62
CA GLU A 185 10.94 11.54 -5.72
C GLU A 185 10.21 11.20 -7.03
N LEU A 186 10.35 12.07 -8.02
CA LEU A 186 9.88 11.82 -9.37
C LEU A 186 11.08 11.45 -10.22
N GLN A 187 11.06 10.24 -10.79
CA GLN A 187 12.11 9.75 -11.67
C GLN A 187 11.58 9.64 -13.09
N GLY A 188 12.14 10.44 -13.99
CA GLY A 188 11.85 10.38 -15.41
C GLY A 188 12.27 9.05 -15.99
N ILE A 189 11.36 8.39 -16.70
CA ILE A 189 11.62 7.12 -17.41
C ILE A 189 11.53 7.29 -18.93
N GLN A 190 12.02 6.29 -19.66
CA GLN A 190 11.79 6.18 -21.09
C GLN A 190 10.49 5.41 -21.36
N GLY A 191 9.61 5.98 -22.17
CA GLY A 191 8.33 5.36 -22.51
C GLY A 191 7.19 5.76 -21.58
N ALA A 192 6.11 4.99 -21.62
CA ALA A 192 4.91 5.24 -20.83
C ALA A 192 5.02 4.63 -19.42
N VAL A 193 4.34 5.27 -18.47
CA VAL A 193 4.09 4.71 -17.13
C VAL A 193 2.97 3.67 -17.27
N ASP A 194 3.27 2.43 -16.89
CA ASP A 194 2.34 1.30 -16.79
C ASP A 194 2.04 1.05 -15.31
N HIS A 195 0.80 1.32 -14.91
CA HIS A 195 0.28 1.08 -13.57
C HIS A 195 -0.08 -0.39 -13.31
N SER A 196 -0.36 -1.15 -14.37
CA SER A 196 -0.90 -2.50 -14.32
C SER A 196 -1.98 -2.68 -13.23
N ALA A 197 -1.93 -3.72 -12.39
CA ALA A 197 -2.98 -3.98 -11.39
C ALA A 197 -2.54 -3.65 -9.95
N ALA A 198 -1.23 -3.64 -9.69
CA ALA A 198 -0.64 -3.42 -8.38
C ALA A 198 -0.42 -1.93 -8.03
N PHE A 199 -0.82 -1.00 -8.90
CA PHE A 199 -0.71 0.44 -8.63
C PHE A 199 -1.22 0.80 -7.26
N GLY A 200 -0.47 1.68 -6.60
CA GLY A 200 -0.76 2.20 -5.28
C GLY A 200 -1.43 3.57 -5.33
N ARG A 201 -1.48 4.20 -4.16
CA ARG A 201 -1.97 5.57 -3.98
C ARG A 201 -1.14 6.24 -2.90
N ILE A 202 -0.70 7.47 -3.13
CA ILE A 202 -0.06 8.28 -2.08
C ILE A 202 -1.09 9.20 -1.43
N ALA A 203 -1.04 9.33 -0.11
CA ALA A 203 -2.01 10.13 0.64
C ALA A 203 -1.36 11.31 1.36
N PHE A 204 -2.07 12.43 1.34
CA PHE A 204 -1.72 13.66 2.04
C PHE A 204 -2.92 14.17 2.83
N SER A 205 -2.68 14.84 3.97
CA SER A 205 -3.71 15.62 4.63
C SER A 205 -3.57 17.11 4.33
N CYS A 206 -4.69 17.81 4.39
CA CYS A 206 -4.79 19.27 4.47
C CYS A 206 -5.98 19.63 5.40
N PRO A 207 -6.11 20.88 5.87
CA PRO A 207 -7.31 21.29 6.59
C PRO A 207 -8.56 20.96 5.79
N GLN A 208 -9.56 20.33 6.39
CA GLN A 208 -10.75 19.83 5.69
C GLN A 208 -11.44 20.91 4.84
N LYS A 209 -11.44 22.16 5.34
CA LYS A 209 -12.00 23.33 4.64
C LYS A 209 -11.34 23.65 3.30
N GLU A 210 -10.14 23.16 3.03
CA GLU A 210 -9.37 23.40 1.80
C GLU A 210 -9.66 22.34 0.71
N LEU A 211 -10.35 21.24 1.04
CA LEU A 211 -10.69 20.22 0.05
C LEU A 211 -11.56 20.73 -1.10
N PRO A 212 -12.61 21.56 -0.87
CA PRO A 212 -13.36 22.18 -1.98
C PRO A 212 -12.48 23.08 -2.86
N ASP A 213 -11.60 23.87 -2.25
CA ASP A 213 -10.69 24.77 -2.99
C ASP A 213 -9.70 23.96 -3.86
N LEU A 214 -9.24 22.81 -3.37
CA LEU A 214 -8.41 21.88 -4.12
C LEU A 214 -9.16 21.30 -5.33
N GLU A 215 -10.41 20.88 -5.15
CA GLU A 215 -11.24 20.39 -6.25
C GLU A 215 -11.47 21.47 -7.31
N ASP A 216 -11.77 22.70 -6.90
CA ASP A 216 -11.99 23.83 -7.79
C ASP A 216 -10.71 24.26 -8.53
N LEU A 217 -9.54 24.16 -7.87
CA LEU A 217 -8.24 24.31 -8.52
C LEU A 217 -8.07 23.26 -9.63
N MET A 218 -8.30 21.98 -9.33
CA MET A 218 -8.10 20.90 -10.31
C MET A 218 -9.06 21.03 -11.50
N LYS A 219 -10.32 21.42 -11.27
CA LYS A 219 -11.27 21.75 -12.36
C LYS A 219 -10.78 22.90 -13.22
N ARG A 220 -10.35 24.01 -12.61
CA ARG A 220 -9.88 25.20 -13.32
C ARG A 220 -8.65 24.90 -14.18
N GLU A 221 -7.71 24.14 -13.63
CA GLU A 221 -6.48 23.75 -14.33
C GLU A 221 -6.66 22.51 -15.23
N SER A 222 -7.91 22.04 -15.39
CA SER A 222 -8.29 20.91 -16.24
C SER A 222 -7.50 19.63 -15.94
N GLN A 223 -7.27 19.38 -14.65
CA GLN A 223 -6.60 18.20 -14.12
C GLN A 223 -7.60 17.11 -13.74
N SER A 224 -7.11 15.88 -13.65
CA SER A 224 -7.92 14.69 -13.39
C SER A 224 -8.38 14.60 -11.93
N ILE A 225 -9.70 14.54 -11.72
CA ILE A 225 -10.34 14.22 -10.44
C ILE A 225 -11.00 12.85 -10.59
N LEU A 226 -10.45 11.84 -9.92
CA LEU A 226 -10.97 10.47 -9.94
C LEU A 226 -12.19 10.30 -9.04
N THR A 227 -12.19 11.00 -7.90
CA THR A 227 -13.31 10.99 -6.97
C THR A 227 -13.47 12.41 -6.41
N PRO A 228 -14.57 13.10 -6.73
CA PRO A 228 -14.91 14.37 -6.10
C PRO A 228 -15.04 14.23 -4.58
N LEU A 229 -15.15 15.37 -3.89
CA LEU A 229 -15.29 15.43 -2.44
C LEU A 229 -16.36 14.45 -1.94
N VAL A 230 -15.93 13.47 -1.14
CA VAL A 230 -16.80 12.43 -0.60
C VAL A 230 -16.45 12.11 0.85
N SER A 231 -17.49 11.79 1.64
CA SER A 231 -17.32 11.29 3.00
C SER A 231 -17.15 9.77 3.01
N LEU A 232 -16.14 9.30 3.74
CA LEU A 232 -15.83 7.89 3.93
C LEU A 232 -15.96 7.50 5.39
N ASP A 233 -16.76 6.47 5.63
CA ASP A 233 -16.96 5.90 6.96
C ASP A 233 -15.97 4.76 7.20
N THR A 234 -15.48 4.65 8.43
CA THR A 234 -14.74 3.48 8.90
C THR A 234 -15.48 2.94 10.13
N PRO A 235 -15.84 1.64 10.18
CA PRO A 235 -16.63 1.08 11.27
C PRO A 235 -16.06 1.42 12.65
N GLY A 236 -16.85 2.10 13.48
CA GLY A 236 -16.47 2.49 14.85
C GLY A 236 -15.41 3.60 14.95
N LYS A 237 -15.09 4.29 13.86
CA LYS A 237 -14.10 5.38 13.81
C LYS A 237 -14.69 6.65 13.19
N ALA A 238 -13.88 7.72 13.20
CA ALA A 238 -14.28 9.00 12.62
C ALA A 238 -14.51 8.89 11.10
N THR A 239 -15.59 9.50 10.62
CA THR A 239 -15.84 9.74 9.20
C THR A 239 -14.87 10.81 8.71
N VAL A 240 -14.21 10.55 7.56
CA VAL A 240 -13.29 11.50 6.93
C VAL A 240 -13.84 12.00 5.60
N GLN A 241 -13.38 13.15 5.14
CA GLN A 241 -13.65 13.65 3.79
C GLN A 241 -12.40 13.55 2.94
N VAL A 242 -12.55 13.09 1.70
CA VAL A 242 -11.44 12.94 0.75
C VAL A 242 -11.78 13.50 -0.63
N VAL A 243 -10.73 13.88 -1.36
CA VAL A 243 -10.73 14.07 -2.82
C VAL A 243 -9.64 13.17 -3.39
N ILE A 244 -9.95 12.41 -4.44
CA ILE A 244 -8.98 11.55 -5.13
C ILE A 244 -8.65 12.16 -6.50
N LEU A 245 -7.36 12.39 -6.73
CA LEU A 245 -6.82 12.95 -7.96
C LEU A 245 -5.99 11.91 -8.71
N ALA A 246 -5.74 12.18 -9.99
CA ALA A 246 -4.65 11.55 -10.74
C ALA A 246 -3.68 12.63 -11.21
N ASP A 247 -2.39 12.37 -11.07
CA ASP A 247 -1.35 13.23 -11.62
C ASP A 247 -1.25 13.09 -13.16
N PRO A 248 -0.38 13.85 -13.85
CA PRO A 248 -0.28 13.79 -15.31
C PRO A 248 0.09 12.42 -15.89
N ASP A 249 0.70 11.55 -15.09
CA ASP A 249 1.07 10.20 -15.47
C ASP A 249 0.04 9.15 -15.02
N GLY A 250 -0.96 9.54 -14.22
CA GLY A 250 -2.02 8.66 -13.75
C GLY A 250 -1.84 8.15 -12.31
N HIS A 251 -0.82 8.61 -11.58
CA HIS A 251 -0.63 8.22 -10.18
C HIS A 251 -1.77 8.73 -9.32
N GLU A 252 -2.38 7.83 -8.54
CA GLU A 252 -3.49 8.20 -7.67
C GLU A 252 -3.01 8.94 -6.41
N ILE A 253 -3.73 10.01 -6.06
CA ILE A 253 -3.44 10.86 -4.90
C ILE A 253 -4.69 11.02 -4.06
N CYS A 254 -4.60 10.75 -2.76
CA CYS A 254 -5.66 11.05 -1.80
C CYS A 254 -5.33 12.33 -1.04
N PHE A 255 -6.22 13.32 -1.07
CA PHE A 255 -6.23 14.41 -0.09
C PHE A 255 -7.35 14.17 0.91
N VAL A 256 -7.01 14.15 2.20
CA VAL A 256 -7.97 13.94 3.31
C VAL A 256 -7.96 15.12 4.28
N GLY A 257 -9.12 15.42 4.87
CA GLY A 257 -9.22 16.42 5.95
C GLY A 257 -8.43 16.00 7.20
N ASP A 258 -7.40 16.76 7.57
CA ASP A 258 -6.44 16.40 8.64
C ASP A 258 -7.13 16.23 9.99
N GLU A 259 -8.10 17.09 10.32
CA GLU A 259 -8.76 17.10 11.62
C GLU A 259 -9.46 15.77 11.92
N ALA A 260 -10.25 15.28 10.95
CA ALA A 260 -10.93 14.00 11.06
C ALA A 260 -9.96 12.81 10.88
N PHE A 261 -8.93 12.97 10.03
CA PHE A 261 -7.93 11.93 9.83
C PHE A 261 -7.18 11.61 11.11
N ARG A 262 -6.78 12.61 11.91
CA ARG A 262 -6.11 12.39 13.21
C ARG A 262 -6.95 11.57 14.19
N GLU A 263 -8.27 11.73 14.15
CA GLU A 263 -9.18 10.93 14.96
C GLU A 263 -9.31 9.50 14.43
N LEU A 264 -9.35 9.32 13.10
CA LEU A 264 -9.38 8.02 12.43
C LEU A 264 -8.07 7.22 12.64
N SER A 265 -6.93 7.90 12.56
CA SER A 265 -5.59 7.31 12.49
C SER A 265 -4.96 7.04 13.86
N LYS A 266 -5.75 7.09 14.94
CA LYS A 266 -5.29 6.72 16.28
C LYS A 266 -4.80 5.28 16.27
N MET A 267 -3.59 5.09 16.78
CA MET A 267 -2.99 3.78 16.95
C MET A 267 -3.88 2.90 17.84
N ASP A 268 -4.18 1.70 17.38
CA ASP A 268 -4.88 0.67 18.13
C ASP A 268 -3.87 -0.27 18.80
N PRO A 269 -3.77 -0.28 20.14
CA PRO A 269 -2.91 -1.22 20.87
C PRO A 269 -3.21 -2.69 20.59
N LYS A 270 -4.40 -3.01 20.06
CA LYS A 270 -4.82 -4.36 19.68
C LYS A 270 -4.60 -4.66 18.20
N GLY A 271 -4.13 -3.71 17.39
CA GLY A 271 -4.01 -3.84 15.93
C GLY A 271 -3.24 -5.10 15.49
N SER A 272 -2.08 -5.36 16.10
CA SER A 272 -1.31 -6.58 15.79
C SER A 272 -2.09 -7.85 16.12
N LYS A 273 -2.81 -7.87 17.26
CA LYS A 273 -3.60 -9.04 17.66
C LYS A 273 -4.77 -9.27 16.70
N LEU A 274 -5.47 -8.22 16.29
CA LEU A 274 -6.58 -8.30 15.33
C LEU A 274 -6.12 -8.92 14.01
N LEU A 275 -4.99 -8.44 13.47
CA LEU A 275 -4.40 -8.98 12.25
C LEU A 275 -3.96 -10.44 12.41
N ASP A 276 -3.30 -10.78 13.51
CA ASP A 276 -2.85 -12.15 13.79
C ASP A 276 -4.04 -13.11 13.93
N ASP A 277 -5.15 -12.68 14.54
CA ASP A 277 -6.35 -13.50 14.71
C ASP A 277 -7.03 -13.77 13.35
N GLN A 278 -7.13 -12.79 12.45
CA GLN A 278 -7.62 -12.99 11.08
C GLN A 278 -6.73 -13.94 10.27
N THR A 279 -5.43 -13.82 10.49
CA THR A 279 -4.40 -14.65 9.86
C THR A 279 -4.51 -16.11 10.32
N LYS A 280 -4.75 -16.34 11.62
CA LYS A 280 -4.99 -17.68 12.19
C LYS A 280 -6.27 -18.31 11.67
N VAL A 281 -7.38 -17.57 11.63
CA VAL A 281 -8.65 -18.07 11.07
C VAL A 281 -8.44 -18.57 9.64
N THR A 282 -7.73 -17.79 8.81
CA THR A 282 -7.40 -18.18 7.44
C THR A 282 -6.58 -19.47 7.40
N SER A 283 -5.56 -19.61 8.26
CA SER A 283 -4.71 -20.80 8.32
C SER A 283 -5.43 -22.06 8.81
N GLY A 284 -6.32 -21.93 9.81
CA GLY A 284 -7.10 -23.03 10.36
C GLY A 284 -8.11 -23.57 9.35
N LEU A 285 -8.80 -22.67 8.65
CA LEU A 285 -9.72 -23.02 7.56
C LEU A 285 -8.99 -23.80 6.44
N LEU A 286 -7.77 -23.37 6.07
CA LEU A 286 -6.94 -24.08 5.11
C LEU A 286 -6.52 -25.47 5.60
N GLN A 287 -6.22 -25.63 6.89
CA GLN A 287 -5.91 -26.94 7.46
C GLN A 287 -7.12 -27.87 7.45
N GLU A 288 -8.30 -27.39 7.83
CA GLU A 288 -9.55 -28.18 7.78
C GLU A 288 -9.90 -28.64 6.37
N ILE A 289 -9.77 -27.75 5.37
CA ILE A 289 -9.98 -28.09 3.96
C ILE A 289 -8.99 -29.18 3.53
N ASN A 290 -7.71 -29.02 3.84
CA ASN A 290 -6.69 -30.02 3.52
C ASN A 290 -6.94 -31.36 4.21
N GLN A 291 -7.43 -31.37 5.46
CA GLN A 291 -7.79 -32.59 6.16
C GLN A 291 -8.99 -33.28 5.50
N ARG A 292 -10.06 -32.55 5.18
CA ARG A 292 -11.24 -33.11 4.49
C ARG A 292 -10.91 -33.69 3.11
N LEU A 293 -10.01 -33.04 2.37
CA LEU A 293 -9.50 -33.56 1.10
C LEU A 293 -8.68 -34.85 1.26
N ARG A 294 -7.93 -34.99 2.37
CA ARG A 294 -7.17 -36.21 2.70
C ARG A 294 -8.07 -37.38 3.13
N VAL A 295 -9.15 -37.12 3.87
CA VAL A 295 -10.09 -38.18 4.36
C VAL A 295 -10.85 -38.85 3.19
N ASN A 296 -11.14 -38.12 2.12
CA ASN A 296 -11.89 -38.65 0.97
C ASN A 296 -11.06 -39.51 -0.03
N GLY A 297 -9.84 -39.93 0.34
CA GLY A 297 -9.10 -41.00 -0.34
C GLY A 297 -8.61 -40.73 -1.77
N ARG A 298 -8.83 -39.53 -2.33
CA ARG A 298 -8.22 -39.16 -3.62
C ARG A 298 -6.76 -38.75 -3.36
N ARG A 299 -5.78 -39.50 -3.90
CA ARG A 299 -4.42 -38.95 -4.07
C ARG A 299 -4.55 -37.75 -4.99
N VAL A 300 -4.46 -36.57 -4.41
CA VAL A 300 -4.41 -35.30 -5.14
C VAL A 300 -3.09 -35.33 -5.91
N ASN A 301 -3.14 -35.39 -7.24
CA ASN A 301 -1.95 -35.26 -8.07
C ASN A 301 -1.32 -33.89 -7.78
N ASP A 302 0.01 -33.77 -7.79
CA ASP A 302 0.72 -32.56 -7.33
C ASP A 302 0.25 -31.26 -8.04
N GLU A 303 -0.25 -31.35 -9.28
CA GLU A 303 -0.88 -30.25 -10.02
C GLU A 303 -2.18 -29.73 -9.39
N TRP A 304 -3.04 -30.61 -8.86
CA TRP A 304 -4.28 -30.21 -8.19
C TRP A 304 -4.03 -29.53 -6.83
N HIS A 305 -2.96 -29.91 -6.13
CA HIS A 305 -2.56 -29.24 -4.89
C HIS A 305 -2.05 -27.81 -5.14
N LEU A 306 -1.37 -27.59 -6.26
CA LEU A 306 -0.93 -26.27 -6.71
C LEU A 306 -2.13 -25.41 -7.17
N GLN A 307 -3.08 -25.98 -7.90
CA GLN A 307 -4.30 -25.30 -8.31
C GLN A 307 -5.21 -24.96 -7.12
N LEU A 308 -5.45 -25.87 -6.16
CA LEU A 308 -6.26 -25.57 -4.97
C LEU A 308 -5.58 -24.55 -4.04
N ARG A 309 -4.26 -24.62 -3.86
CA ARG A 309 -3.52 -23.58 -3.11
C ARG A 309 -3.62 -22.24 -3.82
N SER A 310 -3.46 -22.21 -5.14
CA SER A 310 -3.62 -21.01 -5.96
C SER A 310 -5.05 -20.45 -5.90
N SER A 311 -6.08 -21.29 -6.03
CA SER A 311 -7.51 -20.94 -5.98
C SER A 311 -8.02 -20.52 -4.60
N LEU A 312 -7.44 -21.07 -3.52
CA LEU A 312 -7.78 -20.69 -2.14
C LEU A 312 -6.99 -19.46 -1.65
N LEU A 313 -5.77 -19.25 -2.16
CA LEU A 313 -5.02 -17.99 -1.98
C LEU A 313 -5.64 -16.85 -2.83
N SER A 314 -6.28 -17.19 -3.95
CA SER A 314 -7.15 -16.30 -4.76
C SER A 314 -8.65 -16.43 -4.40
N GLY A 315 -8.96 -16.83 -3.16
CA GLY A 315 -10.28 -16.88 -2.52
C GLY A 315 -11.53 -17.03 -3.41
N TRP A 316 -11.55 -18.01 -4.30
CA TRP A 316 -12.78 -18.46 -4.93
C TRP A 316 -13.75 -19.04 -3.88
N HIS A 317 -15.05 -18.81 -4.07
CA HIS A 317 -16.16 -19.06 -3.14
C HIS A 317 -16.03 -20.32 -2.26
N LEU A 318 -15.55 -20.10 -1.04
CA LEU A 318 -15.51 -21.09 0.04
C LEU A 318 -16.90 -21.63 0.43
N SER A 319 -17.97 -20.84 0.25
CA SER A 319 -19.34 -21.27 0.56
C SER A 319 -19.88 -22.33 -0.41
N ALA A 320 -19.41 -22.35 -1.67
CA ALA A 320 -19.85 -23.31 -2.67
C ALA A 320 -19.24 -24.70 -2.44
N LEU A 321 -17.99 -24.77 -1.97
CA LEU A 321 -17.30 -26.03 -1.66
C LEU A 321 -17.75 -26.66 -0.33
N ILE A 322 -18.20 -25.85 0.64
CA ILE A 322 -18.65 -26.34 1.95
C ILE A 322 -20.05 -26.99 1.85
N ASN A 323 -20.89 -26.57 0.91
CA ASN A 323 -22.29 -27.02 0.78
C ASN A 323 -22.58 -27.87 -0.48
N ALA A 324 -21.61 -28.10 -1.36
CA ALA A 324 -21.83 -28.93 -2.55
C ALA A 324 -21.94 -30.43 -2.18
N PRO A 325 -22.96 -31.15 -2.67
CA PRO A 325 -23.04 -32.60 -2.49
C PRO A 325 -21.88 -33.30 -3.22
N PRO A 326 -21.42 -34.48 -2.74
CA PRO A 326 -20.20 -35.16 -3.23
C PRO A 326 -20.17 -35.48 -4.73
N THR A 327 -21.31 -35.39 -5.42
CA THR A 327 -21.51 -35.78 -6.82
C THR A 327 -21.14 -34.70 -7.84
N TRP A 328 -20.90 -33.45 -7.43
CA TRP A 328 -20.54 -32.36 -8.35
C TRP A 328 -19.05 -32.29 -8.73
N LEU A 329 -18.20 -33.09 -8.07
CA LEU A 329 -16.73 -33.10 -8.24
C LEU A 329 -16.22 -34.09 -9.31
N CYS A 330 -17.06 -34.45 -10.29
CA CYS A 330 -16.70 -35.38 -11.38
C CYS A 330 -16.86 -34.79 -12.80
N LEU A 331 -17.27 -33.54 -12.97
CA LEU A 331 -17.35 -32.89 -14.28
C LEU A 331 -16.86 -31.44 -14.19
N ALA A 332 -15.54 -31.26 -14.13
CA ALA A 332 -14.82 -30.07 -14.58
C ALA A 332 -13.34 -30.43 -14.72
#